data_AF-A0AAD9UFX7-F1
#
_entry.id   AF-A0AAD9UFX7-F1
#
_cell.length_a   1.000
_cell.length_b   1.000
_cell.length_c   1.000
_cell.angle_alpha   90.00
_cell.angle_beta   90.00
_cell.angle_gamma   90.00
#
_symmetry.space_group_name_H-M   'P 1'
#
loop_
_entity.id
_entity.type
_entity.pdbx_description
1 polymer ?
#
loop_
_entity_poly.entity_id
_entity_poly.type
_entity_poly.pdbx_seq_one_letter_code
_entity_poly.pdbx_strand_id
1 'polypeptide(L)'
;MDPSSKSAEDSTASCSKTRCYYVCGSIVPFDEDVTHEFKGHKNLSEEEIPPWTQIANTDRRTRGPVSKCLNGFLNNECGGTVYLGILDDGTVNGFSLTQFQKDHVRVSLDDLMERYHPPVEEHRYTVKFVPIVDKDCSEEDIERIVSYNSRRQTPHTLRDYKRCWCDQDRIAQFQSGILAARYVIEIIIKPWYCNDPRNKHAVGKMKAIPIHEDETGCVNFRKHATVVSHYNMQQLCDISKDMVRNHYEPKIERLRQEIRQLRMSHYHQDRGGDTAPSSDPSDQTSVRRLG
;
A
#
# COMPACT_ATOMS: atom_id res chain seq x y z
N MET A 1 -4.39 -30.95 -52.83
CA MET A 1 -3.63 -31.93 -52.04
C MET A 1 -2.61 -31.14 -51.25
N ASP A 2 -2.87 -31.06 -49.94
CA ASP A 2 -2.03 -30.72 -48.80
C ASP A 2 -0.88 -29.70 -48.91
N PRO A 3 -0.98 -28.60 -48.13
CA PRO A 3 0.16 -27.98 -47.46
C PRO A 3 0.20 -28.42 -45.99
N SER A 4 1.23 -29.16 -45.57
CA SER A 4 1.45 -29.51 -44.17
C SER A 4 2.78 -28.95 -43.65
N SER A 5 2.66 -27.97 -42.73
CA SER A 5 3.29 -27.96 -41.39
C SER A 5 4.82 -27.71 -41.31
N LYS A 6 5.39 -26.93 -40.38
CA LYS A 6 4.93 -26.42 -39.08
C LYS A 6 5.54 -25.04 -38.79
N SER A 7 4.70 -24.08 -38.42
CA SER A 7 5.06 -22.88 -37.65
C SER A 7 4.98 -23.21 -36.16
N ALA A 8 6.03 -22.88 -35.41
CA ALA A 8 5.99 -22.88 -33.95
C ALA A 8 5.28 -21.60 -33.50
N GLU A 9 4.06 -21.76 -33.00
CA GLU A 9 3.34 -20.76 -32.21
C GLU A 9 3.99 -20.71 -30.83
N ASP A 10 4.51 -19.54 -30.45
CA ASP A 10 4.73 -19.23 -29.04
C ASP A 10 3.79 -18.07 -28.66
N SER A 11 2.75 -18.48 -27.96
CA SER A 11 1.58 -17.74 -27.54
C SER A 11 1.93 -16.72 -26.45
N THR A 12 1.96 -15.44 -26.81
CA THR A 12 1.94 -14.34 -25.84
C THR A 12 0.57 -14.27 -25.18
N ALA A 13 0.48 -14.72 -23.93
CA ALA A 13 -0.70 -14.59 -23.09
C ALA A 13 -1.07 -13.10 -22.88
N SER A 14 -2.16 -12.69 -23.54
CA SER A 14 -2.86 -11.44 -23.29
C SER A 14 -3.47 -11.47 -21.89
N CYS A 15 -2.89 -10.72 -20.95
CA CYS A 15 -3.47 -10.50 -19.64
C CYS A 15 -4.65 -9.51 -19.79
N SER A 16 -5.86 -10.05 -19.89
CA SER A 16 -7.10 -9.28 -19.89
C SER A 16 -7.21 -8.51 -18.56
N LYS A 17 -7.02 -7.19 -18.61
CA LYS A 17 -7.24 -6.29 -17.46
C LYS A 17 -8.72 -6.32 -17.08
N THR A 18 -9.08 -7.13 -16.08
CA THR A 18 -10.41 -7.06 -15.45
C THR A 18 -10.62 -5.63 -14.98
N ARG A 19 -11.64 -4.94 -15.51
CA ARG A 19 -11.95 -3.55 -15.16
C ARG A 19 -12.47 -3.51 -13.73
N CYS A 20 -11.80 -2.79 -12.85
CA CYS A 20 -12.32 -2.50 -11.51
C CYS A 20 -13.25 -1.29 -11.57
N TYR A 21 -14.49 -1.46 -11.13
CA TYR A 21 -15.49 -0.40 -10.95
C TYR A 21 -16.30 -0.65 -9.68
N TYR A 22 -16.94 0.39 -9.14
CA TYR A 22 -17.92 0.26 -8.06
C TYR A 22 -19.34 0.48 -8.58
N VAL A 23 -20.33 -0.09 -7.90
CA VAL A 23 -21.75 0.10 -8.24
C VAL A 23 -22.37 1.13 -7.30
N CYS A 24 -23.02 2.16 -7.85
CA CYS A 24 -23.63 3.23 -7.05
C CYS A 24 -24.65 2.67 -6.05
N GLY A 25 -24.55 3.10 -4.79
CA GLY A 25 -25.46 2.68 -3.71
C GLY A 25 -25.32 1.21 -3.28
N SER A 26 -24.33 0.48 -3.79
CA SER A 26 -23.98 -0.84 -3.25
C SER A 26 -23.15 -0.72 -1.97
N ILE A 27 -23.15 -1.78 -1.16
CA ILE A 27 -22.29 -1.91 0.02
C ILE A 27 -21.04 -2.68 -0.41
N VAL A 28 -19.86 -2.19 -0.05
CA VAL A 28 -18.61 -2.91 -0.31
C VAL A 28 -18.52 -4.21 0.51
N PRO A 29 -17.86 -5.27 0.00
CA PRO A 29 -17.82 -6.56 0.68
C PRO A 29 -16.77 -6.65 1.79
N PHE A 30 -16.24 -5.52 2.27
CA PHE A 30 -15.21 -5.42 3.29
C PHE A 30 -15.52 -4.27 4.25
N ASP A 31 -15.07 -4.41 5.49
CA ASP A 31 -15.26 -3.42 6.55
C ASP A 31 -13.99 -2.59 6.77
N GLU A 32 -14.11 -1.50 7.52
CA GLU A 32 -12.94 -0.78 8.02
C GLU A 32 -12.11 -1.67 8.94
N ASP A 33 -10.80 -1.69 8.71
CA ASP A 33 -9.88 -2.54 9.47
C ASP A 33 -8.50 -1.87 9.63
N VAL A 34 -7.47 -2.68 9.90
CA VAL A 34 -6.08 -2.21 10.05
C VAL A 34 -5.44 -1.72 8.74
N THR A 35 -6.06 -2.00 7.60
CA THR A 35 -5.60 -1.71 6.23
C THR A 35 -6.64 -0.99 5.37
N HIS A 36 -7.90 -0.90 5.78
CA HIS A 36 -9.00 -0.25 5.06
C HIS A 36 -9.62 0.86 5.92
N GLU A 37 -9.81 2.04 5.34
CA GLU A 37 -10.47 3.20 5.97
C GLU A 37 -11.45 3.86 5.00
N PHE A 38 -12.66 4.19 5.47
CA PHE A 38 -13.68 4.88 4.69
C PHE A 38 -13.79 6.35 5.10
N LYS A 39 -13.99 7.20 4.08
CA LYS A 39 -14.25 8.62 4.27
C LYS A 39 -15.26 9.10 3.24
N GLY A 40 -16.40 9.61 3.69
CA GLY A 40 -17.40 10.24 2.82
C GLY A 40 -17.00 11.59 2.21
N HIS A 41 -15.78 12.08 2.46
CA HIS A 41 -15.29 13.39 1.99
C HIS A 41 -13.87 13.29 1.41
N LYS A 42 -13.42 14.37 0.77
CA LYS A 42 -12.10 14.46 0.10
C LYS A 42 -11.14 15.49 0.70
N ASN A 43 -11.46 16.04 1.89
CA ASN A 43 -10.59 16.97 2.61
C ASN A 43 -9.36 16.22 3.13
N LEU A 44 -8.20 16.49 2.52
CA LEU A 44 -6.98 15.74 2.78
C LEU A 44 -6.28 16.21 4.06
N SER A 45 -6.10 17.52 4.22
CA SER A 45 -5.35 18.10 5.34
C SER A 45 -6.23 18.89 6.30
N GLU A 46 -5.68 19.21 7.47
CA GLU A 46 -6.36 19.99 8.51
C GLU A 46 -6.88 21.35 8.00
N GLU A 47 -6.13 22.04 7.13
CA GLU A 47 -6.50 23.36 6.61
C GLU A 47 -7.66 23.32 5.60
N GLU A 48 -7.90 22.15 5.00
CA GLU A 48 -9.01 21.93 4.09
C GLU A 48 -10.33 21.64 4.82
N ILE A 49 -10.29 21.42 6.13
CA ILE A 49 -11.48 21.13 6.93
C ILE A 49 -12.26 22.42 7.16
N PRO A 50 -13.53 22.50 6.70
CA PRO A 50 -14.29 23.73 6.88
C PRO A 50 -14.64 24.00 8.35
N PRO A 51 -14.62 25.27 8.80
CA PRO A 51 -14.92 25.61 10.19
C PRO A 51 -16.32 25.16 10.66
N TRP A 52 -17.30 25.11 9.76
CA TRP A 52 -18.67 24.69 10.07
C TRP A 52 -18.81 23.19 10.35
N THR A 53 -17.74 22.40 10.22
CA THR A 53 -17.74 20.99 10.61
C THR A 53 -17.56 20.79 12.11
N GLN A 54 -17.14 21.84 12.83
CA GLN A 54 -17.04 21.88 14.28
C GLN A 54 -18.44 21.87 14.91
N ILE A 55 -18.68 20.99 15.86
CA ILE A 55 -19.95 20.91 16.59
C ILE A 55 -19.94 21.99 17.67
N ALA A 56 -20.91 22.91 17.62
CA ALA A 56 -21.01 24.03 18.55
C ALA A 56 -20.96 23.56 20.02
N ASN A 57 -20.20 24.29 20.85
CA ASN A 57 -19.99 24.00 22.27
C ASN A 57 -19.27 22.67 22.55
N THR A 58 -18.57 22.10 21.58
CA THR A 58 -17.72 20.93 21.78
C THR A 58 -16.42 21.05 20.99
N ASP A 59 -15.39 20.34 21.45
CA ASP A 59 -14.16 20.15 20.66
C ASP A 59 -14.31 19.08 19.56
N ARG A 60 -15.52 18.57 19.35
CA ARG A 60 -15.78 17.50 18.38
C ARG A 60 -16.07 18.07 16.99
N ARG A 61 -15.66 17.31 15.99
CA ARG A 61 -15.92 17.59 14.57
C ARG A 61 -16.75 16.47 13.95
N THR A 62 -17.59 16.84 12.99
CA THR A 62 -18.37 15.90 12.17
C THR A 62 -17.52 15.16 11.14
N ARG A 63 -16.32 15.68 10.83
CA ARG A 63 -15.33 15.02 9.97
C ARG A 63 -13.92 15.46 10.36
N GLY A 64 -12.95 14.56 10.23
CA GLY A 64 -11.52 14.84 10.44
C GLY A 64 -10.75 14.78 9.12
N PRO A 65 -9.51 15.28 9.08
CA PRO A 65 -8.68 15.21 7.88
C PRO A 65 -8.28 13.77 7.55
N VAL A 66 -8.15 13.48 6.26
CA VAL A 66 -7.69 12.16 5.77
C VAL A 66 -6.23 11.90 6.15
N SER A 67 -5.43 12.97 6.25
CA SER A 67 -4.00 12.96 6.59
C SER A 67 -3.71 12.08 7.80
N LYS A 68 -4.47 12.25 8.88
CA LYS A 68 -4.32 11.46 10.10
C LYS A 68 -4.35 9.94 9.84
N CYS A 69 -5.22 9.49 8.96
CA CYS A 69 -5.34 8.07 8.59
C CYS A 69 -4.16 7.62 7.72
N LEU A 70 -3.74 8.46 6.77
CA LEU A 70 -2.58 8.20 5.91
C LEU A 70 -1.30 8.07 6.73
N ASN A 71 -1.08 8.98 7.68
CA ASN A 71 0.04 8.91 8.63
C ASN A 71 -0.01 7.62 9.46
N GLY A 72 -1.21 7.24 9.94
CA GLY A 72 -1.44 5.97 10.62
C GLY A 72 -1.07 4.72 9.82
N PHE A 73 -1.34 4.71 8.51
CA PHE A 73 -0.95 3.62 7.61
C PHE A 73 0.53 3.65 7.25
N LEU A 74 1.13 4.84 7.09
CA LEU A 74 2.55 4.99 6.78
C LEU A 74 3.46 4.49 7.89
N ASN A 75 3.03 4.66 9.14
CA ASN A 75 3.74 4.20 10.33
C ASN A 75 3.54 2.71 10.60
N ASN A 76 2.75 2.02 9.79
CA ASN A 76 2.57 0.57 9.83
C ASN A 76 3.27 -0.11 8.65
N GLU A 77 3.87 -1.29 8.88
CA GLU A 77 4.63 -1.99 7.83
C GLU A 77 3.76 -2.48 6.66
N CYS A 78 2.48 -2.76 6.91
CA CYS A 78 1.55 -3.31 5.91
C CYS A 78 0.99 -2.26 4.95
N GLY A 79 1.09 -0.97 5.28
CA GLY A 79 0.38 0.08 4.56
C GLY A 79 -1.14 -0.03 4.71
N GLY A 80 -1.89 0.42 3.70
CA GLY A 80 -3.35 0.41 3.71
C GLY A 80 -3.95 1.25 2.59
N THR A 81 -5.28 1.27 2.50
CA THR A 81 -6.05 2.03 1.52
C THR A 81 -7.11 2.88 2.23
N VAL A 82 -7.13 4.17 1.93
CA VAL A 82 -8.23 5.06 2.27
C VAL A 82 -9.15 5.19 1.06
N TYR A 83 -10.43 4.92 1.25
CA TYR A 83 -11.48 5.03 0.23
C TYR A 83 -12.27 6.31 0.44
N LEU A 84 -12.08 7.28 -0.45
CA LEU A 84 -12.85 8.52 -0.43
C LEU A 84 -14.10 8.36 -1.29
N GLY A 85 -15.25 8.67 -0.70
CA GLY A 85 -16.57 8.52 -1.31
C GLY A 85 -17.28 7.23 -0.92
N ILE A 86 -16.71 6.43 -0.01
CA ILE A 86 -17.44 5.37 0.68
C ILE A 86 -17.89 5.93 2.03
N LEU A 87 -19.15 5.74 2.38
CA LEU A 87 -19.72 6.16 3.66
C LEU A 87 -19.29 5.19 4.77
N ASP A 88 -19.46 5.61 6.02
CA ASP A 88 -19.06 4.83 7.20
C ASP A 88 -19.80 3.48 7.31
N ASP A 89 -20.96 3.34 6.66
CA ASP A 89 -21.73 2.09 6.56
C ASP A 89 -21.31 1.19 5.38
N GLY A 90 -20.24 1.55 4.67
CA GLY A 90 -19.76 0.83 3.49
C GLY A 90 -20.49 1.18 2.18
N THR A 91 -21.44 2.11 2.21
CA THR A 91 -22.20 2.48 1.00
C THR A 91 -21.33 3.28 0.02
N VAL A 92 -21.31 2.83 -1.24
CA VAL A 92 -20.63 3.52 -2.36
C VAL A 92 -21.44 4.74 -2.80
N ASN A 93 -20.92 5.94 -2.53
CA ASN A 93 -21.50 7.20 -2.99
C ASN A 93 -20.61 7.87 -4.07
N GLY A 94 -19.31 8.00 -3.80
CA GLY A 94 -18.33 8.65 -4.66
C GLY A 94 -18.55 10.13 -4.90
N PHE A 95 -17.75 10.67 -5.82
CA PHE A 95 -17.77 12.07 -6.21
C PHE A 95 -17.86 12.21 -7.72
N SER A 96 -18.69 13.15 -8.19
CA SER A 96 -18.61 13.61 -9.58
C SER A 96 -17.35 14.44 -9.75
N LEU A 97 -16.36 13.89 -10.45
CA LEU A 97 -15.04 14.51 -10.62
C LEU A 97 -14.78 14.82 -12.08
N THR A 98 -14.57 16.11 -12.37
CA THR A 98 -13.95 16.51 -13.64
C THR A 98 -12.49 16.10 -13.63
N GLN A 99 -11.86 16.14 -14.81
CA GLN A 99 -10.45 15.81 -14.90
C GLN A 99 -9.57 16.77 -14.08
N PHE A 100 -9.92 18.05 -14.01
CA PHE A 100 -9.24 19.04 -13.18
C PHE A 100 -9.38 18.75 -11.69
N GLN A 101 -10.51 18.21 -11.24
CA GLN A 101 -10.66 17.83 -9.84
C GLN A 101 -9.86 16.57 -9.48
N LYS A 102 -9.71 15.62 -10.41
CA LYS A 102 -8.79 14.49 -10.21
C LYS A 102 -7.35 14.98 -10.07
N ASP A 103 -6.97 15.98 -10.85
CA ASP A 103 -5.62 16.55 -10.81
C ASP A 103 -5.39 17.36 -9.54
N HIS A 104 -6.37 18.15 -9.11
CA HIS A 104 -6.38 18.79 -7.81
C HIS A 104 -6.08 17.78 -6.71
N VAL A 105 -6.81 16.66 -6.65
CA VAL A 105 -6.59 15.63 -5.61
C VAL A 105 -5.18 15.05 -5.65
N ARG A 106 -4.60 14.83 -6.85
CA ARG A 106 -3.21 14.35 -6.98
C ARG A 106 -2.23 15.36 -6.39
N VAL A 107 -2.33 16.61 -6.82
CA VAL A 107 -1.41 17.67 -6.38
C VAL A 107 -1.57 17.96 -4.89
N SER A 108 -2.81 17.96 -4.34
CA SER A 108 -3.04 18.09 -2.90
C SER A 108 -2.46 16.92 -2.10
N LEU A 109 -2.50 15.70 -2.65
CA LEU A 109 -1.90 14.54 -1.99
C LEU A 109 -0.38 14.63 -1.98
N ASP A 110 0.23 15.00 -3.11
CA ASP A 110 1.68 15.17 -3.21
C ASP A 110 2.17 16.27 -2.25
N ASP A 111 1.46 17.40 -2.20
CA ASP A 111 1.69 18.50 -1.27
C ASP A 111 1.59 18.06 0.21
N LEU A 112 0.59 17.25 0.54
CA LEU A 112 0.42 16.71 1.90
C LEU A 112 1.57 15.78 2.29
N MET A 113 1.96 14.88 1.38
CA MET A 113 3.01 13.88 1.61
C MET A 113 4.40 14.50 1.77
N GLU A 114 4.65 15.62 1.09
CA GLU A 114 5.89 16.40 1.24
C GLU A 114 5.98 17.09 2.61
N ARG A 115 4.83 17.46 3.21
CA ARG A 115 4.78 18.14 4.51
C ARG A 115 4.94 17.22 5.71
N TYR A 116 4.86 15.91 5.53
CA TYR A 116 5.14 14.97 6.61
C TYR A 116 6.60 15.04 7.01
N HIS A 117 6.89 14.65 8.26
CA HIS A 117 8.26 14.64 8.76
C HIS A 117 8.66 13.24 9.24
N PRO A 118 9.59 12.55 8.55
CA PRO A 118 10.22 12.95 7.28
C PRO A 118 9.24 12.92 6.09
N PRO A 119 9.55 13.64 4.99
CA PRO A 119 8.71 13.62 3.78
C PRO A 119 8.57 12.21 3.21
N VAL A 120 7.38 11.89 2.71
CA VAL A 120 7.08 10.56 2.17
C VAL A 120 7.48 10.48 0.70
N GLU A 121 8.25 9.45 0.33
CA GLU A 121 8.66 9.28 -1.06
C GLU A 121 7.49 8.85 -1.96
N GLU A 122 7.40 9.42 -3.16
CA GLU A 122 6.30 9.18 -4.13
C GLU A 122 5.98 7.71 -4.39
N HIS A 123 7.00 6.83 -4.36
CA HIS A 123 6.79 5.42 -4.60
C HIS A 123 6.01 4.71 -3.47
N ARG A 124 5.92 5.30 -2.27
CA ARG A 124 5.23 4.76 -1.09
C ARG A 124 3.71 4.91 -1.14
N TYR A 125 3.19 5.75 -2.04
CA TYR A 125 1.74 5.90 -2.20
C TYR A 125 1.33 5.88 -3.67
N THR A 126 0.03 5.71 -3.91
CA THR A 126 -0.57 5.95 -5.21
C THR A 126 -2.03 6.34 -5.03
N VAL A 127 -2.57 7.08 -5.99
CA VAL A 127 -3.98 7.43 -6.00
C VAL A 127 -4.65 6.88 -7.25
N LYS A 128 -5.74 6.14 -7.06
CA LYS A 128 -6.57 5.60 -8.15
C LYS A 128 -7.93 6.27 -8.12
N PHE A 129 -8.47 6.51 -9.31
CA PHE A 129 -9.84 7.00 -9.51
C PHE A 129 -10.63 5.88 -10.14
N VAL A 130 -11.39 5.16 -9.33
CA VAL A 130 -12.17 3.99 -9.77
C VAL A 130 -13.57 4.45 -10.16
N PRO A 131 -14.02 4.24 -11.40
CA PRO A 131 -15.32 4.72 -11.86
C PRO A 131 -16.45 4.04 -11.09
N ILE A 132 -17.51 4.79 -10.86
CA ILE A 132 -18.79 4.29 -10.36
C ILE A 132 -19.75 4.18 -11.53
N VAL A 133 -20.38 3.02 -11.63
CA VAL A 133 -21.40 2.72 -12.63
C VAL A 133 -22.75 2.53 -11.95
N ASP A 134 -23.81 2.80 -12.70
CA ASP A 134 -25.16 2.42 -12.30
C ASP A 134 -25.39 0.93 -12.57
N LYS A 135 -26.35 0.33 -11.87
CA LYS A 135 -26.65 -1.12 -11.95
C LYS A 135 -27.00 -1.59 -13.37
N ASP A 136 -27.49 -0.68 -14.20
CA ASP A 136 -27.98 -0.96 -15.57
C ASP A 136 -27.02 -0.44 -16.66
N CYS A 137 -25.78 -0.10 -16.31
CA CYS A 137 -24.83 0.53 -17.23
C CYS A 137 -24.16 -0.50 -18.17
N SER A 138 -24.07 -0.21 -19.47
CA SER A 138 -23.45 -1.10 -20.46
C SER A 138 -21.92 -1.00 -20.46
N GLU A 139 -21.21 -2.01 -20.95
CA GLU A 139 -19.73 -1.99 -21.01
C GLU A 139 -19.18 -0.82 -21.87
N GLU A 140 -19.93 -0.38 -22.88
CA GLU A 140 -19.58 0.76 -23.75
C GLU A 140 -19.66 2.10 -23.00
N ASP A 141 -20.60 2.24 -22.07
CA ASP A 141 -20.73 3.45 -21.24
C ASP A 141 -19.56 3.60 -20.28
N ILE A 142 -19.02 2.47 -19.80
CA ILE A 142 -17.81 2.43 -18.95
C ILE A 142 -16.60 2.96 -19.73
N GLU A 143 -16.46 2.64 -21.01
CA GLU A 143 -15.34 3.12 -21.84
C GLU A 143 -15.38 4.62 -22.07
N ARG A 144 -16.58 5.19 -22.28
CA ARG A 144 -16.77 6.63 -22.47
C ARG A 144 -16.38 7.43 -21.23
N ILE A 145 -16.65 6.89 -20.03
CA ILE A 145 -16.28 7.53 -18.76
C ILE A 145 -14.75 7.73 -18.63
N VAL A 146 -13.94 6.86 -19.24
CA VAL A 146 -12.47 6.86 -19.11
C VAL A 146 -11.78 7.77 -20.13
N SER A 147 -12.52 8.30 -21.11
CA SER A 147 -11.99 9.18 -22.17
C SER A 147 -11.35 10.47 -21.62
N TYR A 148 -10.08 10.68 -21.97
CA TYR A 148 -9.20 11.72 -21.43
C TYR A 148 -9.24 13.00 -22.27
N ASN A 149 -9.30 14.17 -21.63
CA ASN A 149 -9.18 15.47 -22.30
C ASN A 149 -7.90 16.21 -21.87
N SER A 150 -7.20 16.77 -22.86
CA SER A 150 -5.81 17.22 -22.78
C SER A 150 -5.67 18.73 -22.90
N ARG A 151 -5.87 19.46 -21.78
CA ARG A 151 -5.29 20.81 -21.54
C ARG A 151 -5.18 21.03 -20.02
N ARG A 152 -3.96 20.96 -19.46
CA ARG A 152 -3.74 20.96 -17.99
C ARG A 152 -2.52 21.81 -17.61
N GLN A 153 -2.71 23.09 -17.33
CA GLN A 153 -1.60 23.95 -16.90
C GLN A 153 -1.99 25.04 -15.88
N THR A 154 -3.25 25.09 -15.43
CA THR A 154 -3.67 26.08 -14.42
C THR A 154 -3.35 25.54 -13.02
N PRO A 155 -2.58 26.27 -12.19
CA PRO A 155 -2.25 25.82 -10.83
C PRO A 155 -3.50 25.76 -9.96
N HIS A 156 -3.60 24.75 -9.10
CA HIS A 156 -4.69 24.60 -8.15
C HIS A 156 -4.42 25.39 -6.86
N THR A 157 -5.50 25.83 -6.22
CA THR A 157 -5.45 26.39 -4.86
C THR A 157 -5.54 25.23 -3.88
N LEU A 158 -4.50 25.03 -3.08
CA LEU A 158 -4.39 23.94 -2.10
C LEU A 158 -4.51 24.51 -0.68
N ARG A 159 -4.70 23.63 0.32
CA ARG A 159 -4.65 23.97 1.75
C ARG A 159 -5.64 25.08 2.16
N ASP A 160 -6.78 25.14 1.49
CA ASP A 160 -7.86 26.06 1.82
C ASP A 160 -9.17 25.28 1.74
N TYR A 161 -10.06 25.50 2.71
CA TYR A 161 -11.42 24.96 2.69
C TYR A 161 -12.29 25.62 1.60
N LYS A 162 -11.86 26.76 1.05
CA LYS A 162 -12.53 27.45 -0.04
C LYS A 162 -12.41 26.70 -1.37
N ARG A 163 -13.36 27.00 -2.27
CA ARG A 163 -13.44 26.38 -3.59
C ARG A 163 -12.26 26.80 -4.47
N CYS A 164 -11.66 25.82 -5.13
CA CYS A 164 -10.70 26.07 -6.20
C CYS A 164 -11.42 26.39 -7.52
N TRP A 165 -10.74 27.01 -8.49
CA TRP A 165 -11.28 27.28 -9.83
C TRP A 165 -11.84 26.01 -10.50
N CYS A 166 -11.30 24.82 -10.21
CA CYS A 166 -11.80 23.56 -10.76
C CYS A 166 -13.20 23.19 -10.23
N ASP A 167 -13.59 23.68 -9.05
CA ASP A 167 -14.94 23.49 -8.54
C ASP A 167 -15.93 24.44 -9.23
N GLN A 168 -15.49 25.66 -9.59
CA GLN A 168 -16.27 26.60 -10.38
C GLN A 168 -16.47 26.07 -11.81
N ASP A 169 -15.40 25.56 -12.42
CA ASP A 169 -15.45 24.91 -13.74
C ASP A 169 -16.44 23.74 -13.75
N ARG A 170 -16.42 22.87 -12.72
CA ARG A 170 -17.41 21.80 -12.57
C ARG A 170 -18.84 22.35 -12.49
N ILE A 171 -19.07 23.43 -11.75
CA ILE A 171 -20.41 24.03 -11.62
C ILE A 171 -20.87 24.58 -12.97
N ALA A 172 -19.99 25.26 -13.70
CA ALA A 172 -20.28 25.77 -15.04
C ALA A 172 -20.59 24.63 -16.04
N GLN A 173 -19.82 23.54 -16.01
CA GLN A 173 -20.08 22.33 -16.80
C GLN A 173 -21.46 21.76 -16.47
N PHE A 174 -21.78 21.62 -15.19
CA PHE A 174 -23.09 21.12 -14.75
C PHE A 174 -24.24 22.03 -15.20
N GLN A 175 -24.09 23.35 -15.06
CA GLN A 175 -25.06 24.34 -15.54
C GLN A 175 -25.22 24.32 -17.07
N SER A 176 -24.19 23.88 -17.79
CA SER A 176 -24.20 23.68 -19.24
C SER A 176 -24.71 22.28 -19.66
N GLY A 177 -25.20 21.48 -18.71
CA GLY A 177 -25.71 20.13 -18.96
C GLY A 177 -24.64 19.05 -19.11
N ILE A 178 -23.37 19.36 -18.87
CA ILE A 178 -22.27 18.39 -18.90
C ILE A 178 -22.16 17.72 -17.54
N LEU A 179 -22.47 16.42 -17.49
CA LEU A 179 -22.39 15.62 -16.27
C LEU A 179 -21.04 14.93 -16.17
N ALA A 180 -20.28 15.26 -15.11
CA ALA A 180 -19.04 14.57 -14.81
C ALA A 180 -19.33 13.19 -14.20
N ALA A 181 -18.58 12.18 -14.68
CA ALA A 181 -18.68 10.83 -14.14
C ALA A 181 -18.30 10.75 -12.65
N ARG A 182 -18.87 9.75 -11.97
CA ARG A 182 -18.65 9.52 -10.54
C ARG A 182 -17.48 8.57 -10.31
N TYR A 183 -16.72 8.82 -9.25
CA TYR A 183 -15.54 8.03 -8.90
C TYR A 183 -15.45 7.83 -7.39
N VAL A 184 -14.93 6.66 -6.99
CA VAL A 184 -14.28 6.45 -5.69
C VAL A 184 -12.80 6.78 -5.85
N ILE A 185 -12.23 7.48 -4.87
CA ILE A 185 -10.79 7.77 -4.86
C ILE A 185 -10.15 6.79 -3.87
N GLU A 186 -9.23 5.98 -4.35
CA GLU A 186 -8.45 5.08 -3.50
C GLU A 186 -7.06 5.66 -3.32
N ILE A 187 -6.72 6.06 -2.10
CA ILE A 187 -5.36 6.46 -1.72
C ILE A 187 -4.71 5.24 -1.07
N ILE A 188 -3.74 4.66 -1.76
CA ILE A 188 -3.09 3.41 -1.35
C ILE A 188 -1.70 3.74 -0.83
N ILE A 189 -1.47 3.48 0.45
CA ILE A 189 -0.16 3.45 1.09
C ILE A 189 0.41 2.04 0.93
N LYS A 190 1.57 1.94 0.29
CA LYS A 190 2.22 0.66 0.02
C LYS A 190 2.96 0.13 1.27
N PRO A 191 3.06 -1.20 1.41
CA PRO A 191 3.89 -1.81 2.45
C PRO A 191 5.32 -1.31 2.40
N TRP A 192 5.98 -1.30 3.56
CA TRP A 192 7.40 -0.94 3.65
C TRP A 192 8.28 -2.09 3.15
N TYR A 193 9.15 -1.79 2.19
CA TYR A 193 10.16 -2.71 1.69
C TYR A 193 11.55 -2.19 2.00
N CYS A 194 12.20 -2.71 3.02
CA CYS A 194 13.53 -2.25 3.48
C CYS A 194 14.63 -2.33 2.40
N ASN A 195 14.45 -3.17 1.38
CA ASN A 195 15.40 -3.34 0.28
C ASN A 195 15.15 -2.40 -0.92
N ASP A 196 14.09 -1.59 -0.91
CA ASP A 196 13.84 -0.65 -2.00
C ASP A 196 14.89 0.48 -1.98
N PRO A 197 15.66 0.68 -3.06
CA PRO A 197 16.70 1.72 -3.12
C PRO A 197 16.13 3.15 -3.11
N ARG A 198 14.82 3.32 -3.37
CA ARG A 198 14.16 4.63 -3.37
C ARG A 198 13.84 5.17 -1.97
N ASN A 199 13.98 4.34 -0.94
CA ASN A 199 13.79 4.75 0.46
C ASN A 199 14.97 5.60 0.93
N LYS A 200 14.78 6.92 0.96
CA LYS A 200 15.82 7.87 1.36
C LYS A 200 15.94 7.97 2.88
N HIS A 201 14.80 7.85 3.57
CA HIS A 201 14.72 8.06 5.02
C HIS A 201 14.73 6.77 5.84
N ALA A 202 15.23 5.66 5.29
CA ALA A 202 15.31 4.41 6.03
C ALA A 202 16.23 4.54 7.26
N VAL A 203 15.79 3.99 8.40
CA VAL A 203 16.47 4.22 9.69
C VAL A 203 17.47 3.10 10.01
N GLY A 204 18.71 3.50 10.29
CA GLY A 204 19.77 2.61 10.77
C GLY A 204 20.27 1.58 9.75
N LYS A 205 21.18 0.70 10.20
CA LYS A 205 21.79 -0.33 9.33
C LYS A 205 20.77 -1.34 8.78
N MET A 206 19.68 -1.55 9.51
CA MET A 206 18.60 -2.47 9.16
C MET A 206 17.55 -1.84 8.23
N LYS A 207 17.73 -0.57 7.82
CA LYS A 207 16.79 0.15 6.95
C LYS A 207 15.34 0.02 7.44
N ALA A 208 15.15 0.25 8.74
CA ALA A 208 13.85 0.19 9.37
C ALA A 208 12.94 1.30 8.83
N ILE A 209 11.64 1.10 8.95
CA ILE A 209 10.63 2.08 8.55
C ILE A 209 10.83 3.37 9.36
N PRO A 210 10.88 4.56 8.71
CA PRO A 210 10.83 5.82 9.42
C PRO A 210 9.46 6.02 10.07
N ILE A 211 9.45 6.60 11.27
CA ILE A 211 8.23 7.09 11.89
C ILE A 211 7.97 8.48 11.34
N HIS A 212 6.82 8.67 10.72
CA HIS A 212 6.37 9.93 10.15
C HIS A 212 5.47 10.67 11.13
N GLU A 213 5.72 11.96 11.28
CA GLU A 213 4.80 12.95 11.81
C GLU A 213 3.92 13.47 10.68
N ASP A 214 2.65 13.72 10.98
CA ASP A 214 1.70 14.36 10.06
C ASP A 214 1.97 15.86 9.92
N GLU A 215 1.15 16.57 9.14
CA GLU A 215 1.30 18.00 8.90
C GLU A 215 1.11 18.89 10.14
N THR A 216 0.62 18.32 11.24
CA THR A 216 0.44 18.99 12.53
C THR A 216 1.54 18.64 13.53
N GLY A 217 2.51 17.81 13.15
CA GLY A 217 3.56 17.31 14.03
C GLY A 217 3.12 16.13 14.92
N CYS A 218 1.98 15.50 14.62
CA CYS A 218 1.49 14.36 15.40
C CYS A 218 1.91 13.04 14.75
N VAL A 219 2.33 12.08 15.58
CA VAL A 219 2.58 10.70 15.15
C VAL A 219 1.33 9.87 15.40
N ASN A 220 0.81 9.26 14.33
CA ASN A 220 -0.38 8.43 14.36
C ASN A 220 -0.05 6.98 14.01
N PHE A 221 -0.75 6.03 14.63
CA PHE A 221 -0.67 4.62 14.29
C PHE A 221 -2.08 4.04 14.13
N ARG A 222 -2.26 3.18 13.13
CA ARG A 222 -3.54 2.47 12.93
C ARG A 222 -3.57 1.19 13.79
N LYS A 223 -4.58 1.05 14.65
CA LYS A 223 -4.83 -0.13 15.51
C LYS A 223 -6.32 -0.49 15.48
N HIS A 224 -6.66 -1.73 15.09
CA HIS A 224 -8.04 -2.27 15.09
C HIS A 224 -9.09 -1.28 14.54
N ALA A 225 -8.91 -0.81 13.30
CA ALA A 225 -9.76 0.19 12.63
C ALA A 225 -9.76 1.62 13.24
N THR A 226 -9.03 1.88 14.32
CA THR A 226 -8.92 3.22 14.91
C THR A 226 -7.54 3.81 14.72
N VAL A 227 -7.47 5.13 14.50
CA VAL A 227 -6.21 5.87 14.52
C VAL A 227 -5.92 6.36 15.94
N VAL A 228 -4.81 5.91 16.50
CA VAL A 228 -4.34 6.34 17.82
C VAL A 228 -3.27 7.41 17.65
N SER A 229 -3.40 8.49 18.42
CA SER A 229 -2.55 9.68 18.39
C SER A 229 -1.95 9.99 19.76
N HIS A 230 -1.04 10.96 19.80
CA HIS A 230 -0.43 11.50 21.03
C HIS A 230 0.40 10.46 21.81
N TYR A 231 1.29 9.78 21.09
CA TYR A 231 2.31 8.95 21.74
C TYR A 231 3.36 9.82 22.39
N ASN A 232 3.76 9.47 23.62
CA ASN A 232 4.95 10.05 24.22
C ASN A 232 6.22 9.38 23.66
N MET A 233 7.38 10.02 23.87
CA MET A 233 8.65 9.52 23.33
C MET A 233 9.03 8.12 23.80
N GLN A 234 8.63 7.74 25.03
CA GLN A 234 8.91 6.41 25.55
C GLN A 234 8.07 5.34 24.84
N GLN A 235 6.78 5.63 24.64
CA GLN A 235 5.87 4.78 23.88
C GLN A 235 6.33 4.64 22.42
N LEU A 236 6.79 5.72 21.78
CA LEU A 236 7.35 5.65 20.43
C LEU A 236 8.59 4.77 20.36
N CYS A 237 9.51 4.89 21.33
CA CYS A 237 10.68 4.02 21.43
C CYS A 237 10.29 2.55 21.57
N ASP A 238 9.31 2.24 22.41
CA ASP A 238 8.90 0.86 22.66
C ASP A 238 8.14 0.27 21.46
N ILE A 239 7.27 1.05 20.81
CA ILE A 239 6.63 0.67 19.55
C ILE A 239 7.69 0.38 18.48
N SER A 240 8.69 1.25 18.32
CA SER A 240 9.76 1.07 17.34
C SER A 240 10.55 -0.22 17.60
N LYS A 241 10.89 -0.51 18.86
CA LYS A 241 11.57 -1.76 19.24
C LYS A 241 10.71 -2.98 18.94
N ASP A 242 9.42 -2.92 19.24
CA ASP A 242 8.51 -4.04 19.02
C ASP A 242 8.25 -4.27 17.52
N MET A 243 8.15 -3.23 16.71
CA MET A 243 8.07 -3.34 15.24
C MET A 243 9.31 -4.07 14.67
N VAL A 244 10.51 -3.61 15.04
CA VAL A 244 11.76 -4.25 14.62
C VAL A 244 11.82 -5.70 15.09
N ARG A 245 11.45 -5.98 16.34
CA ARG A 245 11.44 -7.35 16.87
C ARG A 245 10.50 -8.23 16.05
N ASN A 246 9.24 -7.82 15.87
CA ASN A 246 8.23 -8.57 15.14
C ASN A 246 8.63 -8.83 13.68
N HIS A 247 9.33 -7.89 13.04
CA HIS A 247 9.78 -8.04 11.66
C HIS A 247 10.93 -9.05 11.51
N TYR A 248 11.89 -9.04 12.44
CA TYR A 248 13.12 -9.83 12.32
C TYR A 248 13.07 -11.17 13.05
N GLU A 249 12.28 -11.30 14.12
CA GLU A 249 12.20 -12.51 14.94
C GLU A 249 11.79 -13.77 14.13
N PRO A 250 10.77 -13.72 13.23
CA PRO A 250 10.44 -14.85 12.37
C PRO A 250 11.57 -15.23 11.41
N LYS A 251 12.32 -14.23 10.90
CA LYS A 251 13.45 -14.45 10.00
C LYS A 251 14.63 -15.09 10.73
N ILE A 252 14.91 -14.63 11.96
CA ILE A 252 15.95 -15.18 12.82
C ILE A 252 15.61 -16.64 13.16
N GLU A 253 14.35 -16.94 13.51
CA GLU A 253 13.96 -18.30 13.86
C GLU A 253 14.06 -19.24 12.65
N ARG A 254 13.67 -18.78 11.45
CA ARG A 254 13.86 -19.54 10.20
C ARG A 254 15.34 -19.86 9.96
N LEU A 255 16.22 -18.87 10.08
CA LEU A 255 17.67 -19.07 9.90
C LEU A 255 18.26 -20.01 10.95
N ARG A 256 17.79 -19.93 12.21
CA ARG A 256 18.20 -20.87 13.27
C ARG A 256 17.77 -22.31 12.99
N GLN A 257 16.63 -22.51 12.35
CA GLN A 257 16.17 -23.84 11.94
C GLN A 257 17.02 -24.37 10.78
N GLU A 258 17.33 -23.53 9.79
CA GLU A 258 18.18 -23.89 8.66
C GLU A 258 19.61 -24.24 9.10
N ILE A 259 20.22 -23.45 9.97
CA ILE A 259 21.54 -23.76 10.56
C ILE A 259 21.51 -25.10 11.31
N ARG A 260 20.43 -25.41 12.03
CA ARG A 260 20.28 -26.71 12.72
C ARG A 260 20.22 -27.86 11.72
N GLN A 261 19.47 -27.73 10.63
CA GLN A 261 19.37 -28.74 9.58
C GLN A 261 20.69 -28.96 8.84
N LEU A 262 21.41 -27.88 8.51
CA LEU A 262 22.72 -27.95 7.87
C LEU A 262 23.77 -28.60 8.77
N ARG A 263 23.75 -28.33 10.08
CA ARG A 263 24.63 -29.00 11.05
C ARG A 263 24.33 -30.50 11.17
N MET A 264 23.06 -30.90 11.16
CA MET A 264 22.69 -32.32 11.22
C MET A 264 23.08 -33.07 9.95
N SER A 265 22.88 -32.47 8.76
CA SER A 265 23.30 -33.06 7.49
C SER A 265 24.82 -33.20 7.38
N HIS A 266 25.60 -32.20 7.80
CA HIS A 266 27.06 -32.30 7.87
C HIS A 266 27.52 -33.41 8.83
N TYR A 267 26.86 -33.55 9.99
CA TYR A 267 27.18 -34.62 10.95
C TYR A 267 26.93 -36.03 10.40
N HIS A 268 25.92 -36.20 9.55
CA HIS A 268 25.65 -37.48 8.88
C HIS A 268 26.61 -37.75 7.71
N GLN A 269 27.16 -36.70 7.09
CA GLN A 269 28.14 -36.82 6.01
C GLN A 269 29.53 -37.21 6.51
N ASP A 270 29.96 -36.71 7.68
CA ASP A 270 31.25 -37.05 8.29
C ASP A 270 31.29 -38.47 8.89
N ARG A 271 30.14 -39.06 9.24
CA ARG A 271 30.07 -40.45 9.76
C ARG A 271 29.84 -41.51 8.68
N GLY A 272 29.64 -41.13 7.42
CA GLY A 272 29.52 -42.05 6.29
C GLY A 272 30.86 -42.48 5.68
N GLY A 273 31.99 -41.95 6.17
CA GLY A 273 33.32 -42.18 5.61
C GLY A 273 34.12 -43.35 6.19
N ASP A 274 33.73 -43.92 7.34
CA ASP A 274 34.54 -44.93 8.04
C ASP A 274 33.77 -46.23 8.32
N THR A 275 33.72 -47.13 7.35
CA THR A 275 33.73 -48.60 7.52
C THR A 275 34.40 -49.17 6.25
N ALA A 276 35.41 -50.03 6.28
CA ALA A 276 35.53 -51.28 7.03
C ALA A 276 36.99 -51.75 7.16
N PRO A 277 37.31 -52.63 8.14
CA PRO A 277 38.64 -53.21 8.32
C PRO A 277 38.91 -54.32 7.27
N SER A 278 40.06 -54.24 6.61
CA SER A 278 40.56 -55.29 5.71
C SER A 278 40.91 -56.54 6.52
N SER A 279 40.13 -57.60 6.34
CA SER A 279 40.50 -58.95 6.75
C SER A 279 40.80 -59.74 5.48
N ASP A 280 42.08 -60.04 5.27
CA ASP A 280 42.53 -60.95 4.22
C ASP A 280 43.57 -61.90 4.83
N PRO A 281 43.30 -63.21 4.94
CA PRO A 281 44.24 -64.18 5.48
C PRO A 281 44.72 -65.13 4.38
N SER A 282 45.89 -64.83 3.79
CA SER A 282 46.71 -65.83 3.08
C SER A 282 48.00 -65.20 2.59
N ASP A 283 49.16 -65.61 3.12
CA ASP A 283 50.00 -66.57 2.39
C ASP A 283 51.15 -67.12 3.25
N GLN A 284 51.41 -68.42 3.09
CA GLN A 284 52.53 -69.15 3.67
C GLN A 284 53.75 -68.98 2.77
N THR A 285 54.96 -68.82 3.33
CA THR A 285 56.09 -69.76 3.08
C THR A 285 57.41 -69.33 3.75
N SER A 286 57.84 -70.21 4.66
CA SER A 286 59.20 -70.62 5.04
C SER A 286 60.41 -70.11 4.24
N VAL A 287 61.47 -69.63 4.93
CA VAL A 287 62.86 -70.08 4.73
C VAL A 287 63.69 -70.02 6.03
N ARG A 288 64.01 -71.22 6.54
CA ARG A 288 65.25 -71.77 7.16
C ARG A 288 66.20 -70.96 8.07
N ARG A 289 66.52 -71.64 9.17
CA ARG A 289 67.78 -71.69 9.96
C ARG A 289 69.07 -71.44 9.17
N LEU A 290 70.04 -70.81 9.82
CA LEU A 290 71.30 -71.35 10.37
C LEU A 290 71.98 -70.17 11.10
N GLY A 291 72.40 -70.33 12.36
CA GLY A 291 73.78 -70.72 12.68
C GLY A 291 74.50 -69.49 13.22
#